data_AF-A0A928CFH5-F1
#
_entry.id   AF-A0A928CFH5-F1
#
_cell.length_a   1.000
_cell.length_b   1.000
_cell.length_c   1.000
_cell.angle_alpha   90.00
_cell.angle_beta   90.00
_cell.angle_gamma   90.00
#
_symmetry.space_group_name_H-M   'P 1'
#
loop_
_entity.id
_entity.type
_entity.pdbx_description
1 polymer ?
#
loop_
_entity_poly.entity_id
_entity_poly.type
_entity_poly.pdbx_seq_one_letter_code
_entity_poly.pdbx_strand_id
1 'polypeptide(L)'
;MSGGREKYKNLLDKIEQLTSTDPEFRKAMEERFGQNSIYLNKIKQIEKYLGLDFSLDKIDSIIDYSFVDNEHVRLQLISDNREMLRYRYGTRSHKIDFLEFCRYAHMQAEMLVNYYFDKQYKGDIDKIAAAINYQYKTETTTLSSINYISKCIYIKKKFGIKGSNLENLAKARNIQSHRSVGNVEIDLSYVEVIKKSGLYLNRDKDDFDWLKIQTDANQKNAYDTIYNNDEKYKNYQINLWISKQPYDSVIEMLKILAEKIKKYFNS
;
A
#
# COMPACT_ATOMS: atom_id res chain seq x y z
N MET A 1 39.17 -16.82 -31.88
CA MET A 1 39.14 -15.78 -30.82
C MET A 1 38.96 -16.41 -29.41
N SER A 2 39.74 -17.43 -29.04
CA SER A 2 39.58 -18.15 -27.75
C SER A 2 40.73 -17.94 -26.75
N GLY A 3 41.94 -17.59 -27.21
CA GLY A 3 43.13 -17.53 -26.35
C GLY A 3 43.18 -16.42 -25.30
N GLY A 4 42.29 -15.42 -25.35
CA GLY A 4 42.22 -14.35 -24.34
C GLY A 4 41.54 -14.80 -23.05
N ARG A 5 40.37 -15.45 -23.14
CA ARG A 5 39.61 -15.90 -21.96
C ARG A 5 40.34 -16.98 -21.18
N GLU A 6 41.04 -17.87 -21.88
CA GLU A 6 41.80 -18.95 -21.26
C GLU A 6 43.02 -18.44 -20.49
N LYS A 7 43.69 -17.39 -21.01
CA LYS A 7 44.76 -16.69 -20.28
C LYS A 7 44.25 -16.00 -19.02
N TYR A 8 43.08 -15.35 -19.06
CA TYR A 8 42.49 -14.73 -17.88
C TYR A 8 42.06 -15.76 -16.84
N LYS A 9 41.51 -16.90 -17.27
CA LYS A 9 41.15 -18.00 -16.37
C LYS A 9 42.38 -18.55 -15.64
N ASN A 10 43.44 -18.86 -16.37
CA ASN A 10 44.69 -19.35 -15.77
C ASN A 10 45.33 -18.35 -14.81
N LEU A 11 45.18 -17.05 -15.06
CA LEU A 11 45.65 -16.00 -14.15
C LEU A 11 44.82 -15.98 -12.86
N LEU A 12 43.50 -16.08 -12.96
CA LEU A 12 42.59 -16.11 -11.80
C LEU A 12 42.83 -17.37 -10.94
N ASP A 13 42.96 -18.54 -11.57
CA ASP A 13 43.24 -19.80 -10.88
C ASP A 13 44.58 -19.72 -10.12
N LYS A 14 45.58 -19.06 -10.69
CA LYS A 14 46.88 -18.84 -10.04
C LYS A 14 46.80 -17.85 -8.87
N ILE A 15 45.97 -16.81 -8.98
CA ILE A 15 45.71 -15.88 -7.87
C ILE A 15 44.99 -16.60 -6.73
N GLU A 16 43.98 -17.43 -7.02
CA GLU A 16 43.27 -18.24 -6.02
C GLU A 16 44.21 -19.21 -5.30
N GLN A 17 45.06 -19.90 -6.05
CA GLN A 17 46.06 -20.81 -5.49
C GLN A 17 47.02 -20.07 -4.55
N LEU A 18 47.61 -18.96 -5.00
CA LEU A 18 48.57 -18.18 -4.21
C LEU A 18 47.94 -17.57 -2.96
N THR A 19 46.68 -17.11 -3.05
CA THR A 19 45.94 -16.59 -1.89
C THR A 19 45.69 -17.69 -0.83
N SER A 20 45.63 -18.95 -1.26
CA SER A 20 45.39 -20.10 -0.38
C SER A 20 46.67 -20.69 0.23
N THR A 21 47.81 -20.60 -0.47
CA THR A 21 49.06 -21.25 -0.08
C THR A 21 50.12 -20.32 0.47
N ASP A 22 50.07 -19.02 0.17
CA ASP A 22 51.07 -18.03 0.57
C ASP A 22 50.46 -16.96 1.50
N PRO A 23 50.79 -16.99 2.81
CA PRO A 23 50.27 -16.04 3.79
C PRO A 23 50.67 -14.57 3.53
N GLU A 24 51.86 -14.32 2.98
CA GLU A 24 52.32 -12.96 2.68
C GLU A 24 51.59 -12.40 1.45
N PHE A 25 51.44 -13.23 0.41
CA PHE A 25 50.65 -12.87 -0.77
C PHE A 25 49.18 -12.61 -0.41
N ARG A 26 48.59 -13.46 0.43
CA ARG A 26 47.22 -13.26 0.95
C ARG A 26 47.09 -11.93 1.68
N LYS A 27 48.03 -11.61 2.58
CA LYS A 27 48.03 -10.36 3.33
C LYS A 27 48.15 -9.15 2.40
N ALA A 28 49.04 -9.19 1.40
CA ALA A 28 49.18 -8.13 0.40
C ALA A 28 47.92 -7.97 -0.47
N MET A 29 47.23 -9.07 -0.81
CA MET A 29 45.95 -9.04 -1.51
C MET A 29 44.83 -8.45 -0.64
N GLU A 30 44.77 -8.79 0.65
CA GLU A 30 43.83 -8.22 1.62
C GLU A 30 44.09 -6.72 1.85
N GLU A 31 45.34 -6.29 1.93
CA GLU A 31 45.69 -4.87 2.07
C GLU A 31 45.34 -4.07 0.81
N ARG A 32 45.56 -4.64 -0.37
CA ARG A 32 45.38 -3.94 -1.67
C ARG A 32 43.96 -4.00 -2.21
N PHE A 33 43.24 -5.10 -1.99
CA PHE A 33 41.90 -5.34 -2.53
C PHE A 33 40.86 -5.65 -1.45
N GLY A 34 41.26 -6.07 -0.25
CA GLY A 34 40.36 -6.28 0.90
C GLY A 34 39.75 -5.00 1.44
N GLN A 35 40.30 -3.83 1.10
CA GLN A 35 39.60 -2.56 1.29
C GLN A 35 38.21 -2.58 0.61
N ASN A 36 38.10 -3.10 -0.63
CA ASN A 36 36.80 -3.21 -1.30
C ASN A 36 35.84 -4.18 -0.59
N SER A 37 36.33 -5.27 0.02
CA SER A 37 35.47 -6.20 0.77
C SER A 37 35.03 -5.59 2.12
N ILE A 38 35.90 -4.83 2.78
CA ILE A 38 35.58 -4.07 4.00
C ILE A 38 34.58 -2.95 3.68
N TYR A 39 34.77 -2.21 2.59
CA TYR A 39 33.81 -1.20 2.13
C TYR A 39 32.48 -1.83 1.75
N LEU A 40 32.45 -2.96 1.03
CA LEU A 40 31.22 -3.70 0.73
C LEU A 40 30.52 -4.20 2.01
N ASN A 41 31.27 -4.68 3.01
CA ASN A 41 30.69 -5.10 4.29
C ASN A 41 30.17 -3.91 5.11
N LYS A 42 30.89 -2.77 5.11
CA LYS A 42 30.42 -1.52 5.72
C LYS A 42 29.18 -0.98 5.00
N ILE A 43 29.15 -1.03 3.67
CA ILE A 43 27.99 -0.65 2.87
C ILE A 43 26.82 -1.58 3.20
N LYS A 44 27.00 -2.90 3.26
CA LYS A 44 25.96 -3.84 3.70
C LYS A 44 25.48 -3.59 5.14
N GLN A 45 26.38 -3.18 6.03
CA GLN A 45 26.02 -2.80 7.39
C GLN A 45 25.25 -1.48 7.43
N ILE A 46 25.64 -0.50 6.62
CA ILE A 46 24.93 0.78 6.45
C ILE A 46 23.56 0.53 5.81
N GLU A 47 23.47 -0.32 4.79
CA GLU A 47 22.23 -0.78 4.16
C GLU A 47 21.31 -1.41 5.19
N LYS A 48 21.84 -2.37 5.96
CA LYS A 48 21.09 -3.01 7.06
C LYS A 48 20.65 -2.01 8.13
N TYR A 49 21.54 -1.09 8.52
CA TYR A 49 21.30 -0.11 9.59
C TYR A 49 20.28 0.95 9.18
N LEU A 50 20.35 1.41 7.94
CA LEU A 50 19.43 2.39 7.36
C LEU A 50 18.17 1.75 6.77
N GLY A 51 18.08 0.41 6.75
CA GLY A 51 17.01 -0.33 6.10
C GLY A 51 16.94 -0.10 4.59
N LEU A 52 18.07 0.22 3.94
CA LEU A 52 18.15 0.38 2.49
C LEU A 52 18.21 -1.01 1.86
N ASP A 53 17.31 -1.27 0.91
CA ASP A 53 17.32 -2.48 0.11
C ASP A 53 17.45 -2.03 -1.35
N PHE A 54 18.69 -1.84 -1.80
CA PHE A 54 18.97 -1.35 -3.14
C PHE A 54 18.46 -2.27 -4.25
N SER A 55 18.14 -3.53 -3.94
CA SER A 55 17.50 -4.44 -4.89
C SER A 55 16.04 -4.06 -5.14
N LEU A 56 15.32 -3.61 -4.09
CA LEU A 56 13.97 -3.07 -4.17
C LEU A 56 13.93 -1.60 -4.59
N ASP A 57 14.95 -0.80 -4.25
CA ASP A 57 15.01 0.61 -4.65
C ASP A 57 15.26 0.81 -6.15
N LYS A 58 15.74 -0.25 -6.82
CA LYS A 58 15.84 -0.32 -8.29
C LYS A 58 14.57 -0.85 -8.95
N ILE A 59 13.58 -1.32 -8.19
CA ILE A 59 12.30 -1.76 -8.75
C ILE A 59 11.48 -0.52 -9.07
N ASP A 60 11.08 -0.44 -10.33
CA ASP A 60 10.11 0.54 -10.79
C ASP A 60 8.80 0.35 -10.03
N SER A 61 8.12 1.45 -9.74
CA SER A 61 6.83 1.38 -9.07
C SER A 61 5.89 0.45 -9.85
N ILE A 62 5.22 -0.46 -9.15
CA ILE A 62 4.24 -1.36 -9.79
C ILE A 62 2.98 -0.62 -10.24
N ILE A 63 2.85 0.66 -9.89
CA ILE A 63 1.78 1.55 -10.32
C ILE A 63 2.41 2.63 -11.19
N ASP A 64 1.84 2.85 -12.38
CA ASP A 64 2.33 3.87 -13.29
C ASP A 64 1.88 5.27 -12.86
N TYR A 65 2.83 6.06 -12.36
CA TYR A 65 2.64 7.46 -11.97
C TYR A 65 3.21 8.47 -12.98
N SER A 66 3.60 8.03 -14.18
CA SER A 66 4.23 8.91 -15.19
C SER A 66 3.36 10.09 -15.62
N PHE A 67 2.03 9.98 -15.48
CA PHE A 67 1.05 11.01 -15.84
C PHE A 67 0.93 12.15 -14.81
N VAL A 68 1.62 12.05 -13.67
CA VAL A 68 1.64 13.10 -12.66
C VAL A 68 2.69 14.14 -13.05
N ASP A 69 2.23 15.33 -13.43
CA ASP A 69 3.12 16.39 -13.94
C ASP A 69 4.07 16.93 -12.87
N ASN A 70 3.57 17.07 -11.64
CA ASN A 70 4.37 17.56 -10.52
C ASN A 70 5.38 16.49 -10.10
N GLU A 71 6.66 16.74 -10.37
CA GLU A 71 7.76 15.81 -10.07
C GLU A 71 7.82 15.42 -8.60
N HIS A 72 7.63 16.37 -7.69
CA HIS A 72 7.66 16.09 -6.25
C HIS A 72 6.53 15.13 -5.84
N VAL A 73 5.31 15.36 -6.33
CA VAL A 73 4.16 14.47 -6.07
C VAL A 73 4.40 13.09 -6.69
N ARG A 74 4.93 13.03 -7.91
CA ARG A 74 5.26 11.78 -8.60
C ARG A 74 6.31 10.96 -7.84
N LEU A 75 7.40 11.60 -7.40
CA LEU A 75 8.45 10.94 -6.62
C LEU A 75 7.92 10.47 -5.25
N GLN A 76 7.06 11.25 -4.60
CA GLN A 76 6.42 10.84 -3.35
C GLN A 76 5.55 9.60 -3.54
N LEU A 77 4.71 9.55 -4.58
CA LEU A 77 3.89 8.38 -4.91
C LEU A 77 4.73 7.12 -5.18
N ILE A 78 5.85 7.27 -5.90
CA ILE A 78 6.80 6.18 -6.15
C ILE A 78 7.43 5.70 -4.84
N SER A 79 7.85 6.64 -3.98
CA SER A 79 8.43 6.33 -2.67
C SER A 79 7.43 5.58 -1.78
N ASP A 80 6.19 6.07 -1.70
CA ASP A 80 5.13 5.43 -0.91
C ASP A 80 4.79 4.03 -1.45
N ASN A 81 4.83 3.85 -2.78
CA ASN A 81 4.63 2.53 -3.38
C ASN A 81 5.74 1.54 -2.99
N ARG A 82 6.99 1.98 -2.97
CA ARG A 82 8.12 1.15 -2.53
C ARG A 82 7.99 0.78 -1.07
N GLU A 83 7.69 1.74 -0.21
CA GLU A 83 7.47 1.49 1.22
C GLU A 83 6.30 0.54 1.47
N MET A 84 5.18 0.73 0.77
CA MET A 84 4.06 -0.21 0.79
C MET A 84 4.53 -1.63 0.49
N LEU A 85 5.31 -1.84 -0.58
CA LEU A 85 5.81 -3.16 -0.96
C LEU A 85 6.82 -3.73 0.04
N ARG A 86 7.63 -2.89 0.69
CA ARG A 86 8.55 -3.35 1.75
C ARG A 86 7.81 -4.00 2.91
N TYR A 87 6.66 -3.44 3.32
CA TYR A 87 5.82 -4.05 4.36
C TYR A 87 5.05 -5.28 3.90
N ARG A 88 4.72 -5.38 2.61
CA ARG A 88 4.16 -6.60 2.03
C ARG A 88 5.16 -7.76 2.05
N TYR A 89 6.40 -7.50 1.65
CA TYR A 89 7.43 -8.54 1.51
C TYR A 89 8.30 -8.71 2.76
N GLY A 90 8.10 -7.88 3.78
CA GLY A 90 8.85 -7.93 5.04
C GLY A 90 10.33 -7.56 4.88
N THR A 91 10.68 -6.76 3.87
CA THR A 91 12.10 -6.40 3.63
C THR A 91 12.59 -5.27 4.52
N ARG A 92 11.69 -4.52 5.16
CA ARG A 92 11.99 -3.59 6.26
C ARG A 92 11.83 -4.31 7.60
N SER A 93 12.88 -4.34 8.42
CA SER A 93 12.89 -4.96 9.76
C SER A 93 12.44 -6.43 9.81
N HIS A 94 12.47 -7.16 8.69
CA HIS A 94 12.05 -8.56 8.58
C HIS A 94 10.59 -8.85 9.00
N LYS A 95 9.70 -7.85 8.95
CA LYS A 95 8.31 -7.98 9.42
C LYS A 95 7.31 -7.65 8.31
N ILE A 96 6.49 -8.64 7.96
CA ILE A 96 5.28 -8.40 7.17
C ILE A 96 4.27 -7.69 8.07
N ASP A 97 3.75 -6.54 7.62
CA ASP A 97 2.80 -5.74 8.40
C ASP A 97 1.72 -5.14 7.51
N PHE A 98 0.51 -5.71 7.59
CA PHE A 98 -0.61 -5.30 6.75
C PHE A 98 -1.11 -3.89 7.09
N LEU A 99 -1.02 -3.45 8.35
CA LEU A 99 -1.50 -2.12 8.75
C LEU A 99 -0.56 -1.03 8.24
N GLU A 100 0.75 -1.22 8.34
CA GLU A 100 1.72 -0.33 7.72
C GLU A 100 1.60 -0.33 6.19
N PHE A 101 1.40 -1.50 5.58
CA PHE A 101 1.07 -1.59 4.15
C PHE A 101 -0.16 -0.72 3.81
N CYS A 102 -1.23 -0.83 4.60
CA CYS A 102 -2.44 -0.02 4.41
C CYS A 102 -2.18 1.48 4.59
N ARG A 103 -1.28 1.88 5.49
CA ARG A 103 -0.92 3.29 5.68
C ARG A 103 -0.32 3.89 4.42
N TYR A 104 0.67 3.22 3.81
CA TYR A 104 1.26 3.70 2.56
C TYR A 104 0.32 3.59 1.37
N ALA A 105 -0.53 2.57 1.32
CA ALA A 105 -1.59 2.47 0.31
C ALA A 105 -2.60 3.62 0.43
N HIS A 106 -2.99 4.00 1.65
CA HIS A 106 -3.87 5.14 1.91
C HIS A 106 -3.24 6.45 1.45
N MET A 107 -1.96 6.70 1.77
CA MET A 107 -1.24 7.91 1.36
C MET A 107 -1.19 8.04 -0.17
N GLN A 108 -0.92 6.93 -0.89
CA GLN A 108 -0.99 6.90 -2.36
C GLN A 108 -2.40 7.23 -2.87
N ALA A 109 -3.44 6.58 -2.33
CA ALA A 109 -4.83 6.81 -2.75
C ALA A 109 -5.27 8.26 -2.50
N GLU A 110 -4.98 8.81 -1.32
CA GLU A 110 -5.31 10.18 -0.94
C GLU A 110 -4.59 11.19 -1.85
N MET A 111 -3.30 10.98 -2.12
CA MET A 111 -2.54 11.85 -3.01
C MET A 111 -3.08 11.81 -4.45
N LEU A 112 -3.42 10.63 -4.98
CA LEU A 112 -4.03 10.49 -6.30
C LEU A 112 -5.39 11.19 -6.39
N VAL A 113 -6.24 11.00 -5.38
CA VAL A 113 -7.56 11.64 -5.30
C VAL A 113 -7.41 13.17 -5.23
N ASN A 114 -6.48 13.67 -4.42
CA ASN A 114 -6.21 15.09 -4.32
C ASN A 114 -5.64 15.65 -5.63
N TYR A 115 -4.71 14.94 -6.27
CA TYR A 115 -4.18 15.29 -7.58
C TYR A 115 -5.30 15.44 -8.62
N TYR A 116 -6.28 14.52 -8.64
CA TYR A 116 -7.43 14.64 -9.52
C TYR A 116 -8.21 15.94 -9.29
N PHE A 117 -8.58 16.23 -8.04
CA PHE A 117 -9.36 17.43 -7.74
C PHE A 117 -8.58 18.71 -8.04
N ASP A 118 -7.29 18.74 -7.68
CA ASP A 118 -6.42 19.86 -7.98
C ASP A 118 -6.31 20.13 -9.48
N LYS A 119 -6.06 19.09 -10.29
CA LYS A 119 -6.00 19.21 -11.75
C LYS A 119 -7.33 19.58 -12.39
N GLN A 120 -8.42 18.93 -11.99
CA GLN A 120 -9.74 19.13 -12.59
C GLN A 120 -10.30 20.52 -12.30
N TYR A 121 -10.10 21.03 -11.08
CA TYR A 121 -10.70 22.28 -10.63
C TYR A 121 -9.68 23.40 -10.45
N LYS A 122 -8.41 23.18 -10.82
CA LYS A 122 -7.31 24.16 -10.70
C LYS A 122 -7.16 24.70 -9.27
N GLY A 123 -7.33 23.82 -8.28
CA GLY A 123 -7.29 24.18 -6.86
C GLY A 123 -8.49 24.99 -6.34
N ASP A 124 -9.56 25.18 -7.13
CA ASP A 124 -10.77 25.92 -6.73
C ASP A 124 -11.61 25.10 -5.74
N ILE A 125 -11.46 25.41 -4.45
CA ILE A 125 -12.06 24.66 -3.35
C ILE A 125 -13.58 24.72 -3.36
N ASP A 126 -14.16 25.86 -3.73
CA ASP A 126 -15.62 26.04 -3.78
C ASP A 126 -16.24 25.14 -4.84
N LYS A 127 -15.61 25.05 -6.02
CA LYS A 127 -16.07 24.13 -7.08
C LYS A 127 -15.91 22.67 -6.67
N ILE A 128 -14.84 22.32 -5.98
CA ILE A 128 -14.62 20.96 -5.49
C ILE A 128 -15.70 20.59 -4.45
N ALA A 129 -15.95 21.47 -3.47
CA ALA A 129 -16.96 21.26 -2.44
C ALA A 129 -18.37 21.13 -3.05
N ALA A 130 -18.70 21.97 -4.03
CA ALA A 130 -19.95 21.88 -4.77
C ALA A 130 -20.08 20.56 -5.55
N ALA A 131 -19.02 20.13 -6.24
CA ALA A 131 -19.03 18.87 -7.01
C ALA A 131 -19.23 17.63 -6.13
N ILE A 132 -18.69 17.63 -4.91
CA ILE A 132 -18.82 16.54 -3.94
C ILE A 132 -20.17 16.61 -3.19
N ASN A 133 -20.96 17.67 -3.40
CA ASN A 133 -22.17 17.99 -2.62
C ASN A 133 -21.86 18.00 -1.11
N TYR A 134 -20.75 18.63 -0.75
CA TYR A 134 -20.28 18.67 0.63
C TYR A 134 -21.13 19.64 1.46
N GLN A 135 -22.03 19.10 2.29
CA GLN A 135 -23.03 19.88 3.04
C GLN A 135 -22.46 20.65 4.23
N TYR A 136 -21.24 20.33 4.69
CA TYR A 136 -20.59 21.01 5.80
C TYR A 136 -19.78 22.21 5.27
N LYS A 137 -20.46 23.34 5.08
CA LYS A 137 -19.84 24.66 4.83
C LYS A 137 -19.21 25.21 6.12
N THR A 138 -18.24 24.52 6.71
CA THR A 138 -17.26 25.22 7.55
C THR A 138 -16.14 25.63 6.61
N GLU A 139 -15.96 26.94 6.44
CA GLU A 139 -14.97 27.63 5.57
C GLU A 139 -13.78 26.73 5.22
N THR A 140 -13.91 25.99 4.11
CA THR A 140 -12.97 24.95 3.74
C THR A 140 -11.86 25.64 2.97
N THR A 141 -10.74 25.95 3.62
CA THR A 141 -9.67 26.76 2.99
C THR A 141 -8.71 25.92 2.15
N THR A 142 -8.69 24.60 2.32
CA THR A 142 -7.76 23.70 1.62
C THR A 142 -8.41 22.39 1.18
N LEU A 143 -7.90 21.79 0.10
CA LEU A 143 -8.35 20.48 -0.41
C LEU A 143 -8.17 19.35 0.61
N SER A 144 -7.18 19.46 1.50
CA SER A 144 -6.94 18.51 2.58
C SER A 144 -8.02 18.54 3.67
N SER A 145 -8.70 19.67 3.85
CA SER A 145 -9.79 19.80 4.83
C SER A 145 -11.11 19.18 4.37
N ILE A 146 -11.29 18.94 3.07
CA ILE A 146 -12.43 18.17 2.56
C ILE A 146 -12.27 16.70 2.94
N ASN A 147 -13.31 16.13 3.57
CA ASN A 147 -13.34 14.75 4.04
C ASN A 147 -12.95 13.75 2.93
N TYR A 148 -11.98 12.89 3.22
CA TYR A 148 -11.47 11.88 2.27
C TYR A 148 -12.56 10.90 1.80
N ILE A 149 -13.44 10.43 2.69
CA ILE A 149 -14.51 9.49 2.32
C ILE A 149 -15.47 10.13 1.32
N SER A 150 -15.83 11.40 1.50
CA SER A 150 -16.64 12.15 0.53
C SER A 150 -15.96 12.24 -0.84
N LYS A 151 -14.64 12.51 -0.86
CA LYS A 151 -13.84 12.49 -2.10
C LYS A 151 -13.85 11.11 -2.77
N CYS A 152 -13.68 10.02 -2.01
CA CYS A 152 -13.74 8.66 -2.52
C CYS A 152 -15.10 8.31 -3.12
N ILE A 153 -16.21 8.69 -2.48
CA ILE A 153 -17.56 8.45 -2.99
C ILE A 153 -17.72 9.12 -4.36
N TYR A 154 -17.29 10.37 -4.49
CA TYR A 154 -17.31 11.09 -5.77
C TYR A 154 -16.49 10.35 -6.84
N ILE A 155 -15.23 10.03 -6.54
CA ILE A 155 -14.30 9.36 -7.46
C ILE A 155 -14.83 8.01 -7.92
N LYS A 156 -15.37 7.21 -6.99
CA LYS A 156 -15.97 5.90 -7.30
C LYS A 156 -17.15 6.03 -8.24
N LYS A 157 -18.04 7.00 -7.99
CA LYS A 157 -19.17 7.30 -8.89
C LYS A 157 -18.70 7.78 -10.26
N LYS A 158 -17.71 8.68 -10.29
CA LYS A 158 -17.17 9.28 -11.52
C LYS A 158 -16.50 8.25 -12.44
N PHE A 159 -15.74 7.32 -11.87
CA PHE A 159 -14.94 6.34 -12.64
C PHE A 159 -15.50 4.92 -12.65
N GLY A 160 -16.61 4.67 -11.95
CA GLY A 160 -17.21 3.34 -11.83
C GLY A 160 -16.36 2.35 -11.02
N ILE A 161 -15.59 2.83 -10.04
CA ILE A 161 -14.74 1.98 -9.19
C ILE A 161 -15.63 1.29 -8.14
N LYS A 162 -15.54 -0.04 -8.08
CA LYS A 162 -16.32 -0.90 -7.17
C LYS A 162 -15.48 -1.34 -5.96
N GLY A 163 -16.16 -1.88 -4.94
CA GLY A 163 -15.52 -2.38 -3.72
C GLY A 163 -15.34 -1.30 -2.64
N SER A 164 -14.87 -1.70 -1.46
CA SER A 164 -14.74 -0.83 -0.26
C SER A 164 -13.28 -0.56 0.13
N ASN A 165 -12.30 -0.94 -0.70
CA ASN A 165 -10.89 -0.85 -0.34
C ASN A 165 -10.44 0.59 -0.04
N LEU A 166 -10.94 1.60 -0.76
CA LEU A 166 -10.59 3.01 -0.48
C LEU A 166 -11.04 3.45 0.91
N GLU A 167 -12.27 3.11 1.28
CA GLU A 167 -12.83 3.40 2.60
C GLU A 167 -12.15 2.59 3.71
N ASN A 168 -11.87 1.31 3.44
CA ASN A 168 -11.19 0.43 4.39
C ASN A 168 -9.76 0.87 4.66
N LEU A 169 -9.03 1.38 3.65
CA LEU A 169 -7.70 1.97 3.85
C LEU A 169 -7.73 3.16 4.82
N ALA A 170 -8.70 4.06 4.68
CA ALA A 170 -8.85 5.19 5.60
C ALA A 170 -9.17 4.73 7.03
N LYS A 171 -10.05 3.74 7.16
CA LYS A 171 -10.37 3.13 8.47
C LYS A 171 -9.16 2.45 9.09
N ALA A 172 -8.42 1.63 8.33
CA ALA A 172 -7.22 0.95 8.79
C ALA A 172 -6.13 1.95 9.24
N ARG A 173 -5.92 3.02 8.46
CA ARG A 173 -5.01 4.12 8.84
C ARG A 173 -5.47 4.84 10.11
N ASN A 174 -6.78 5.06 10.28
CA ASN A 174 -7.32 5.67 11.50
C ASN A 174 -7.11 4.77 12.72
N ILE A 175 -7.35 3.46 12.61
CA ILE A 175 -7.07 2.48 13.67
C ILE A 175 -5.61 2.58 14.12
N GLN A 176 -4.68 2.72 13.18
CA GLN A 176 -3.26 2.86 13.50
C GLN A 176 -2.89 4.25 14.07
N SER A 177 -3.57 5.31 13.61
CA SER A 177 -3.26 6.69 14.01
C SER A 177 -3.84 7.04 15.38
N HIS A 178 -4.99 6.46 15.74
CA HIS A 178 -5.49 6.43 17.10
C HIS A 178 -4.61 5.45 17.87
N ARG A 179 -3.48 5.94 18.38
CA ARG A 179 -2.54 5.22 19.24
C ARG A 179 -3.27 4.74 20.50
N SER A 180 -4.03 3.66 20.39
CA SER A 180 -4.63 2.98 21.52
C SER A 180 -3.49 2.41 22.35
N VAL A 181 -3.62 2.50 23.68
CA VAL A 181 -2.60 2.02 24.62
C VAL A 181 -2.41 0.49 24.54
N GLY A 182 -3.34 -0.22 23.89
CA GLY A 182 -3.24 -1.64 23.57
C GLY A 182 -2.82 -1.90 22.12
N ASN A 183 -2.24 -3.09 21.89
CA ASN A 183 -2.10 -3.67 20.55
C ASN A 183 -3.46 -3.64 19.84
N VAL A 184 -3.48 -3.44 18.51
CA VAL A 184 -4.69 -3.58 17.70
C VAL A 184 -5.11 -5.04 17.72
N GLU A 185 -5.90 -5.44 18.72
CA GLU A 185 -6.51 -6.76 18.77
C GLU A 185 -7.66 -6.78 17.76
N ILE A 186 -7.54 -7.64 16.76
CA ILE A 186 -8.58 -7.86 15.77
C ILE A 186 -9.68 -8.70 16.44
N ASP A 187 -10.73 -8.02 16.91
CA ASP A 187 -11.90 -8.69 17.47
C ASP A 187 -12.82 -9.21 16.36
N LEU A 188 -12.95 -10.54 16.28
CA LEU A 188 -13.85 -11.25 15.36
C LEU A 188 -15.01 -11.93 16.10
N SER A 189 -15.20 -11.70 17.41
CA SER A 189 -16.22 -12.35 18.24
C SER A 189 -17.65 -12.11 17.73
N TYR A 190 -17.88 -11.00 17.02
CA TYR A 190 -19.16 -10.65 16.41
C TYR A 190 -19.60 -11.66 15.32
N VAL A 191 -18.71 -12.55 14.84
CA VAL A 191 -19.05 -13.62 13.89
C VAL A 191 -20.17 -14.52 14.41
N GLU A 192 -20.21 -14.78 15.72
CA GLU A 192 -21.25 -15.64 16.33
C GLU A 192 -22.61 -14.94 16.34
N VAL A 193 -22.64 -13.61 16.44
CA VAL A 193 -23.88 -12.82 16.31
C VAL A 193 -24.40 -12.91 14.87
N ILE A 194 -23.50 -12.81 13.89
CA ILE A 194 -23.86 -12.94 12.46
C ILE A 194 -24.39 -14.34 12.17
N LYS A 195 -23.73 -15.39 12.64
CA LYS A 195 -24.16 -16.79 12.46
C LYS A 195 -25.53 -17.07 13.06
N LYS A 196 -25.88 -16.41 14.17
CA LYS A 196 -27.17 -16.55 14.85
C LYS A 196 -28.26 -15.62 14.33
N SER A 197 -27.95 -14.70 13.42
CA SER A 197 -28.90 -13.70 12.90
C SER A 197 -30.07 -14.30 12.11
N GLY A 198 -29.90 -15.49 11.56
CA GLY A 198 -30.87 -16.09 10.62
C GLY A 198 -30.89 -15.41 9.25
N LEU A 199 -30.00 -14.45 8.99
CA LEU A 199 -29.88 -13.80 7.69
C LEU A 199 -29.06 -14.64 6.71
N TYR A 200 -29.17 -14.35 5.42
CA TYR A 200 -28.34 -15.03 4.42
C TYR A 200 -26.85 -14.74 4.61
N LEU A 201 -26.07 -15.80 4.79
CA LEU A 201 -24.62 -15.75 4.99
C LEU A 201 -23.89 -16.30 3.77
N ASN A 202 -22.72 -15.72 3.52
CA ASN A 202 -21.79 -16.26 2.56
C ASN A 202 -21.11 -17.49 3.18
N ARG A 203 -21.13 -18.63 2.48
CA ARG A 203 -20.62 -19.90 3.01
C ARG A 203 -19.16 -19.84 3.45
N ASP A 204 -18.36 -18.98 2.81
CA ASP A 204 -16.90 -19.00 2.96
C ASP A 204 -16.32 -17.66 3.46
N LYS A 205 -17.15 -16.66 3.79
CA LYS A 205 -16.65 -15.29 4.06
C LYS A 205 -16.92 -14.73 5.44
N ASP A 206 -17.51 -15.51 6.35
CA ASP A 206 -17.90 -15.07 7.70
C ASP A 206 -18.68 -13.74 7.70
N ASP A 207 -19.43 -13.46 6.63
CA ASP A 207 -20.17 -12.21 6.44
C ASP A 207 -21.46 -12.48 5.66
N PHE A 208 -22.34 -11.50 5.63
CA PHE A 208 -23.62 -11.57 4.93
C PHE A 208 -23.47 -11.78 3.42
N ASP A 209 -24.37 -12.58 2.83
CA ASP A 209 -24.53 -12.70 1.38
C ASP A 209 -25.38 -11.54 0.86
N TRP A 210 -24.70 -10.41 0.59
CA TRP A 210 -25.36 -9.17 0.16
C TRP A 210 -26.24 -9.32 -1.07
N LEU A 211 -25.84 -10.17 -2.01
CA LEU A 211 -26.61 -10.36 -3.23
C LEU A 211 -27.98 -10.97 -2.89
N LYS A 212 -27.98 -12.01 -2.05
CA LYS A 212 -29.22 -12.65 -1.61
C LYS A 212 -30.06 -11.76 -0.70
N ILE A 213 -29.42 -11.06 0.24
CA ILE A 213 -30.11 -10.12 1.13
C ILE A 213 -30.80 -9.03 0.32
N GLN A 214 -30.14 -8.44 -0.68
CA GLN A 214 -30.73 -7.38 -1.49
C GLN A 214 -31.92 -7.84 -2.34
N THR A 215 -31.96 -9.12 -2.72
CA THR A 215 -33.05 -9.70 -3.52
C THR A 215 -34.25 -10.17 -2.71
N ASP A 216 -34.14 -10.29 -1.38
CA ASP A 216 -35.22 -10.69 -0.49
C ASP A 216 -35.63 -9.50 0.41
N ALA A 217 -36.86 -9.01 0.24
CA ALA A 217 -37.34 -7.83 0.97
C ALA A 217 -37.39 -8.01 2.49
N ASN A 218 -37.70 -9.22 2.97
CA ASN A 218 -37.76 -9.50 4.42
C ASN A 218 -36.35 -9.52 5.01
N GLN A 219 -35.41 -10.17 4.32
CA GLN A 219 -34.00 -10.21 4.71
C GLN A 219 -33.37 -8.82 4.70
N LYS A 220 -33.66 -8.03 3.66
CA LYS A 220 -33.20 -6.65 3.55
C LYS A 220 -33.73 -5.79 4.69
N ASN A 221 -35.04 -5.84 4.97
CA ASN A 221 -35.63 -5.05 6.06
C ASN A 221 -35.07 -5.44 7.44
N ALA A 222 -34.89 -6.73 7.69
CA ALA A 222 -34.28 -7.21 8.93
C ALA A 222 -32.83 -6.71 9.07
N TYR A 223 -32.05 -6.78 7.98
CA TYR A 223 -30.69 -6.24 7.95
C TYR A 223 -30.66 -4.73 8.21
N ASP A 224 -31.48 -3.95 7.48
CA ASP A 224 -31.50 -2.49 7.55
C ASP A 224 -31.88 -1.99 8.95
N THR A 225 -32.75 -2.73 9.64
CA THR A 225 -33.21 -2.40 11.00
C THR A 225 -32.14 -2.69 12.05
N ILE A 226 -31.41 -3.79 11.91
CA ILE A 226 -30.53 -4.30 12.98
C ILE A 226 -29.08 -3.88 12.77
N TYR A 227 -28.55 -4.02 11.55
CA TYR A 227 -27.09 -4.03 11.31
C TYR A 227 -26.59 -2.83 10.50
N ASN A 228 -27.41 -2.21 9.66
CA ASN A 228 -26.97 -1.12 8.77
C ASN A 228 -26.34 0.06 9.54
N ASN A 229 -26.84 0.33 10.74
CA ASN A 229 -26.32 1.38 11.61
C ASN A 229 -25.56 0.87 12.85
N ASP A 230 -25.40 -0.44 13.02
CA ASP A 230 -24.70 -1.00 14.18
C ASP A 230 -23.18 -0.75 14.08
N GLU A 231 -22.64 0.02 15.01
CA GLU A 231 -21.22 0.30 15.12
C GLU A 231 -20.39 -0.96 15.34
N LYS A 232 -20.91 -1.94 16.11
CA LYS A 232 -20.20 -3.21 16.34
C LYS A 232 -20.07 -3.99 15.05
N TYR A 233 -21.12 -4.03 14.24
CA TYR A 233 -21.06 -4.65 12.91
C TYR A 233 -20.10 -3.91 11.97
N LYS A 234 -20.14 -2.57 11.94
CA LYS A 234 -19.20 -1.76 11.15
C LYS A 234 -17.74 -1.99 11.55
N ASN A 235 -17.47 -2.14 12.85
CA ASN A 235 -16.15 -2.47 13.37
C ASN A 235 -15.75 -3.91 13.03
N TYR A 236 -16.68 -4.86 13.12
CA TYR A 236 -16.46 -6.23 12.70
C TYR A 236 -16.07 -6.31 11.22
N GLN A 237 -16.76 -5.59 10.33
CA GLN A 237 -16.47 -5.59 8.89
C GLN A 237 -15.03 -5.15 8.59
N ILE A 238 -14.52 -4.11 9.28
CA ILE A 238 -13.14 -3.68 9.09
C ILE A 238 -12.16 -4.67 9.70
N ASN A 239 -12.44 -5.24 10.88
CA ASN A 239 -11.60 -6.26 11.51
C ASN A 239 -11.49 -7.52 10.65
N LEU A 240 -12.61 -7.97 10.07
CA LEU A 240 -12.65 -9.09 9.13
C LEU A 240 -11.87 -8.81 7.84
N TRP A 241 -11.89 -7.57 7.36
CA TRP A 241 -11.09 -7.18 6.20
C TRP A 241 -9.59 -7.14 6.54
N ILE A 242 -9.21 -6.62 7.71
CA ILE A 242 -7.82 -6.60 8.20
C ILE A 242 -7.31 -8.03 8.40
N SER A 243 -8.10 -8.93 9.00
CA SER A 243 -7.68 -10.31 9.25
C SER A 243 -7.41 -11.09 7.96
N LYS A 244 -8.15 -10.78 6.90
CA LYS A 244 -7.97 -11.37 5.56
C LYS A 244 -6.73 -10.85 4.82
N GLN A 245 -6.13 -9.75 5.27
CA GLN A 245 -4.97 -9.10 4.67
C GLN A 245 -4.97 -9.08 3.12
N PRO A 246 -5.98 -8.46 2.47
CA PRO A 246 -6.17 -8.55 1.02
C PRO A 246 -5.18 -7.68 0.22
N TYR A 247 -3.87 -7.94 0.32
CA TYR A 247 -2.79 -7.18 -0.34
C TYR A 247 -3.03 -6.96 -1.84
N ASP A 248 -3.34 -8.04 -2.58
CA ASP A 248 -3.53 -7.96 -4.04
C ASP A 248 -4.75 -7.13 -4.43
N SER A 249 -5.85 -7.25 -3.68
CA SER A 249 -7.04 -6.45 -3.92
C SER A 249 -6.80 -4.96 -3.69
N VAL A 250 -5.97 -4.61 -2.70
CA VAL A 250 -5.58 -3.22 -2.44
C VAL A 250 -4.70 -2.67 -3.56
N ILE A 251 -3.68 -3.44 -3.98
CA ILE A 251 -2.78 -3.04 -5.08
C ILE A 251 -3.57 -2.84 -6.37
N GLU A 252 -4.47 -3.77 -6.69
CA GLU A 252 -5.29 -3.69 -7.90
C GLU A 252 -6.20 -2.45 -7.87
N MET A 253 -6.80 -2.14 -6.72
CA MET A 253 -7.59 -0.92 -6.57
C MET A 253 -6.76 0.34 -6.83
N LEU A 254 -5.52 0.42 -6.31
CA LEU A 254 -4.64 1.56 -6.55
C LEU A 254 -4.24 1.69 -8.03
N LYS A 255 -3.95 0.57 -8.70
CA LYS A 255 -3.69 0.54 -10.14
C LYS A 255 -4.88 1.07 -10.93
N ILE A 256 -6.08 0.56 -10.64
CA ILE A 256 -7.32 1.02 -11.29
C ILE A 256 -7.52 2.52 -11.06
N LEU A 257 -7.32 3.01 -9.84
CA LEU A 257 -7.44 4.44 -9.54
C LEU A 257 -6.48 5.28 -10.37
N ALA A 258 -5.18 4.93 -10.37
CA ALA A 258 -4.15 5.63 -11.14
C ALA A 258 -4.47 5.61 -12.65
N GLU A 259 -4.83 4.44 -13.20
CA GLU A 259 -5.20 4.30 -14.60
C GLU A 259 -6.41 5.14 -15.00
N LYS A 260 -7.46 5.18 -14.15
CA LYS A 260 -8.67 5.96 -14.43
C LYS A 260 -8.37 7.45 -14.46
N ILE A 261 -7.54 7.93 -13.53
CA ILE A 261 -7.11 9.33 -13.48
C ILE A 261 -6.22 9.65 -14.69
N LYS A 262 -5.24 8.79 -15.01
CA LYS A 262 -4.38 8.93 -16.20
C LYS A 262 -5.21 9.05 -17.47
N LYS A 263 -6.13 8.10 -17.69
CA LYS A 263 -6.99 8.08 -18.88
C LYS A 263 -7.85 9.34 -18.98
N TYR A 264 -8.34 9.85 -17.85
CA TYR A 264 -9.19 11.03 -17.81
C TYR A 264 -8.47 12.33 -18.21
N PHE A 265 -7.19 12.49 -17.88
CA PHE A 265 -6.42 13.70 -18.23
C PHE A 265 -5.67 13.58 -19.57
N ASN A 266 -5.49 12.37 -20.09
CA ASN A 266 -4.87 12.13 -21.39
C ASN A 266 -5.88 11.98 -22.54
N SER A 267 -7.18 12.00 -22.25
CA SER A 267 -8.28 12.00 -23.22
C SER A 267 -8.76 13.41 -23.51
#